data_AF-A0A1H4HIF3-F1
#
_entry.id   AF-A0A1H4HIF3-F1
#
_cell.length_a   1.000
_cell.length_b   1.000
_cell.length_c   1.000
_cell.angle_alpha   90.00
_cell.angle_beta   90.00
_cell.angle_gamma   90.00
#
_symmetry.space_group_name_H-M   'P 1'
#
loop_
_entity.id
_entity.type
_entity.pdbx_description
1 polymer ?
#
loop_
_entity_poly.entity_id
_entity_poly.type
_entity_poly.pdbx_seq_one_letter_code
_entity_poly.pdbx_strand_id
1 'polypeptide(L)'
;MKSKYILILAHLLIISSASAQSIKNLSIGDHLPDFVVKKIINYPKRSAKTSDFKNQLLILDFWATSCSGCVFALPKMEKLQKQFANKIIILPVTYESKSLTSSFWRSNKYTKNLKIPSVVEDKLFSTYFKHKTIPHEVWVYNGKVIAITTPDYVNAEQIKKVLTGEPINWPVKYDFYRFDGSKPLFATDTNQIDLTSTSLKYAAISDYKEGINSEGLTGGSDILRDSVKKIVRAYFLNQPIYTSYLLNWMIVKPMNNLVKPGILVAPNQIVWEVADRSKYLFDPKLSYQQEWIRKNGICFESVNPDTGQTDQQVHQTIISDLDRLLGLYVRWEKRKEKVWILRKLDGGKNKLQKKGTDKIEELSTGGLVYFLNQQENNPYVFDETGIDKKLPLYISSWTNLPEIAAELNDYGLKLEEQEREIDKLIFTEIDAGMLVDGQMQREFKAKRDAKINLTEIIPIENQTFLENNKKQLGIKVTTSGLQYKILKEGTGPKPVPGCKIVVHYTGALINGKIFDSSFENGKASIFPINDVIPGWMEALQLMNKGSKWMLYIPASLAYGTGTAHGKLPPNSTLIFELELLQILP
;
A
#
# COMPACT_ATOMS: atom_id res chain seq x y z
N MET A 1 12.04 100.88 -16.24
CA MET A 1 11.56 99.57 -16.75
C MET A 1 12.31 98.46 -16.02
N LYS A 2 11.63 97.74 -15.12
CA LYS A 2 12.17 96.63 -14.34
C LYS A 2 11.45 95.33 -14.74
N SER A 3 12.24 94.29 -14.95
CA SER A 3 11.85 92.88 -15.03
C SER A 3 11.10 92.42 -13.79
N LYS A 4 10.19 91.42 -13.90
CA LYS A 4 10.08 90.22 -13.03
C LYS A 4 8.88 89.31 -13.43
N TYR A 5 9.24 88.10 -13.88
CA TYR A 5 8.65 86.76 -13.75
C TYR A 5 7.12 86.53 -13.73
N ILE A 6 6.65 85.77 -14.73
CA ILE A 6 5.42 84.97 -14.69
C ILE A 6 5.82 83.54 -14.28
N LEU A 7 5.28 83.06 -13.15
CA LEU A 7 5.35 81.65 -12.74
C LEU A 7 4.34 80.83 -13.57
N ILE A 8 4.83 79.81 -14.29
CA ILE A 8 3.99 78.70 -14.78
C ILE A 8 4.41 77.45 -14.00
N LEU A 9 3.54 76.98 -13.11
CA LEU A 9 3.66 75.69 -12.45
C LEU A 9 3.34 74.58 -13.47
N ALA A 10 4.35 73.86 -13.94
CA ALA A 10 4.17 72.58 -14.62
C ALA A 10 4.23 71.47 -13.56
N HIS A 11 3.08 70.89 -13.22
CA HIS A 11 3.04 69.64 -12.46
C HIS A 11 3.46 68.48 -13.37
N LEU A 12 4.68 67.98 -13.13
CA LEU A 12 5.14 66.71 -13.68
C LEU A 12 4.39 65.58 -12.98
N LEU A 13 3.34 65.07 -13.63
CA LEU A 13 2.69 63.81 -13.26
C LEU A 13 3.61 62.67 -13.68
N ILE A 14 4.51 62.26 -12.79
CA ILE A 14 5.24 61.00 -12.91
C ILE A 14 4.22 59.88 -12.66
N ILE A 15 3.62 59.38 -13.73
CA ILE A 15 2.90 58.11 -13.71
C ILE A 15 3.98 57.03 -13.58
N SER A 16 4.28 56.63 -12.34
CA SER A 16 5.00 55.38 -12.10
C SER A 16 4.08 54.25 -12.53
N SER A 17 4.25 53.77 -13.76
CA SER A 17 3.76 52.46 -14.17
C SER A 17 4.54 51.42 -13.37
N ALA A 18 4.03 51.11 -12.17
CA ALA A 18 4.37 49.88 -11.47
C ALA A 18 3.90 48.73 -12.37
N SER A 19 4.80 48.27 -13.25
CA SER A 19 4.68 46.98 -13.90
C SER A 19 4.36 45.97 -12.81
N ALA A 20 3.20 45.32 -12.89
CA ALA A 20 2.89 44.17 -12.06
C ALA A 20 3.91 43.10 -12.46
N GLN A 21 5.03 43.04 -11.74
CA GLN A 21 6.09 42.08 -12.00
C GLN A 21 5.48 40.69 -11.86
N SER A 22 5.44 39.95 -12.97
CA SER A 22 4.85 38.62 -13.00
C SER A 22 5.56 37.74 -11.97
N ILE A 23 4.82 37.21 -10.99
CA ILE A 23 5.37 36.34 -9.96
C ILE A 23 5.95 35.10 -10.64
N LYS A 24 7.27 34.89 -10.51
CA LYS A 24 7.99 33.75 -11.05
C LYS A 24 7.72 32.50 -10.21
N ASN A 25 7.49 31.36 -10.87
CA ASN A 25 7.48 30.05 -10.21
C ASN A 25 8.89 29.68 -9.72
N LEU A 26 9.03 29.33 -8.46
CA LEU A 26 10.30 28.97 -7.82
C LEU A 26 10.61 27.49 -8.02
N SER A 27 11.89 27.21 -8.24
CA SER A 27 12.44 25.85 -8.35
C SER A 27 13.45 25.59 -7.23
N ILE A 28 13.87 24.33 -7.08
CA ILE A 28 14.98 23.99 -6.20
C ILE A 28 16.21 24.81 -6.59
N GLY A 29 16.84 25.45 -5.60
CA GLY A 29 17.94 26.37 -5.81
C GLY A 29 17.55 27.85 -5.72
N ASP A 30 16.29 28.20 -6.01
CA ASP A 30 15.82 29.59 -5.92
C ASP A 30 15.69 30.05 -4.46
N HIS A 31 15.77 31.36 -4.24
CA HIS A 31 15.50 31.97 -2.94
C HIS A 31 14.00 32.28 -2.79
N LEU A 32 13.44 32.00 -1.62
CA LEU A 32 12.07 32.39 -1.28
C LEU A 32 12.03 33.93 -1.09
N PRO A 33 11.25 34.68 -1.88
CA PRO A 33 11.13 36.13 -1.72
C PRO A 33 10.53 36.49 -0.36
N ASP A 34 10.88 37.67 0.17
CA ASP A 34 10.27 38.12 1.42
C ASP A 34 8.88 38.71 1.17
N PHE A 35 7.83 38.08 1.70
CA PHE A 35 6.47 38.60 1.65
C PHE A 35 5.69 38.29 2.93
N VAL A 36 4.58 39.00 3.12
CA VAL A 36 3.68 38.81 4.27
C VAL A 36 2.72 37.67 3.98
N VAL A 37 2.87 36.57 4.70
CA VAL A 37 1.90 35.48 4.80
C VAL A 37 0.73 35.97 5.67
N LYS A 38 -0.46 36.05 5.08
CA LYS A 38 -1.69 36.50 5.75
C LYS A 38 -2.53 35.28 6.18
N LYS A 39 -3.44 35.48 7.14
CA LYS A 39 -4.48 34.53 7.54
C LYS A 39 -3.91 33.18 8.03
N ILE A 40 -2.93 33.24 8.93
CA ILE A 40 -2.43 32.06 9.61
C ILE A 40 -3.34 31.75 10.81
N ILE A 41 -4.00 30.59 10.80
CA ILE A 41 -4.76 30.07 11.94
C ILE A 41 -3.82 29.30 12.88
N ASN A 42 -4.18 29.20 14.16
CA ASN A 42 -3.38 28.52 15.19
C ASN A 42 -1.93 29.04 15.33
N TYR A 43 -1.65 30.26 14.85
CA TYR A 43 -0.39 30.96 15.04
C TYR A 43 -0.60 32.19 15.95
N PRO A 44 0.34 32.53 16.86
CA PRO A 44 0.16 33.65 17.79
C PRO A 44 -0.16 34.98 17.10
N LYS A 45 0.46 35.21 15.94
CA LYS A 45 0.14 36.33 15.05
C LYS A 45 -0.76 35.81 13.92
N ARG A 46 -1.72 36.59 13.45
CA ARG A 46 -2.56 36.19 12.29
C ARG A 46 -1.86 36.31 10.94
N SER A 47 -0.59 36.70 10.96
CA SER A 47 0.29 36.89 9.82
C SER A 47 1.75 36.78 10.24
N ALA A 48 2.63 36.47 9.30
CA ALA A 48 4.08 36.44 9.47
C ALA A 48 4.76 36.90 8.18
N LYS A 49 5.99 37.39 8.25
CA LYS A 49 6.84 37.49 7.06
C LYS A 49 7.53 36.16 6.82
N THR A 50 7.77 35.79 5.56
CA THR A 50 8.60 34.62 5.24
C THR A 50 10.01 34.72 5.82
N SER A 51 10.57 35.93 5.93
CA SER A 51 11.84 36.18 6.62
C SER A 51 11.84 35.83 8.11
N ASP A 52 10.67 35.81 8.78
CA ASP A 52 10.55 35.39 10.18
C ASP A 52 10.95 33.91 10.37
N PHE A 53 10.94 33.12 9.28
CA PHE A 53 11.25 31.69 9.28
C PHE A 53 12.66 31.38 8.75
N LYS A 54 13.47 32.38 8.36
CA LYS A 54 14.74 32.18 7.64
C LYS A 54 15.75 31.29 8.37
N ASN A 55 15.76 31.33 9.70
CA ASN A 55 16.67 30.56 10.55
C ASN A 55 16.11 29.18 10.96
N GLN A 56 14.92 28.83 10.46
CA GLN A 56 14.26 27.55 10.69
C GLN A 56 14.23 26.78 9.36
N LEU A 57 14.10 25.47 9.46
CA LEU A 57 13.64 24.69 8.31
C LEU A 57 12.14 24.92 8.15
N LEU A 58 11.76 25.65 7.11
CA LEU A 58 10.38 25.88 6.72
C LEU A 58 9.92 24.75 5.79
N ILE A 59 8.87 24.05 6.18
CA ILE A 59 8.21 23.03 5.37
C ILE A 59 6.80 23.52 5.06
N LEU A 60 6.47 23.69 3.78
CA LEU A 60 5.13 24.05 3.31
C LEU A 60 4.41 22.77 2.86
N ASP A 61 3.30 22.45 3.51
CA ASP A 61 2.46 21.27 3.25
C ASP A 61 1.16 21.69 2.56
N PHE A 62 1.07 21.55 1.24
CA PHE A 62 -0.10 21.97 0.48
C PHE A 62 -1.22 20.92 0.58
N TRP A 63 -2.39 21.32 1.10
CA TRP A 63 -3.50 20.42 1.41
C TRP A 63 -4.87 21.03 1.07
N ALA A 64 -5.92 20.20 1.13
CA ALA A 64 -7.32 20.62 1.03
C ALA A 64 -8.24 19.72 1.86
N THR A 65 -9.43 20.21 2.24
CA THR A 65 -10.41 19.46 3.03
C THR A 65 -10.92 18.19 2.33
N SER A 66 -10.92 18.17 0.99
CA SER A 66 -11.26 17.01 0.16
C SER A 66 -10.13 15.98 0.03
N CYS A 67 -8.90 16.31 0.45
CA CYS A 67 -7.75 15.41 0.39
C CYS A 67 -7.63 14.58 1.67
N SER A 68 -8.19 13.37 1.67
CA SER A 68 -8.16 12.46 2.82
C SER A 68 -6.73 12.12 3.28
N GLY A 69 -5.81 11.88 2.34
CA GLY A 69 -4.40 11.60 2.63
C GLY A 69 -3.69 12.77 3.31
N CYS A 70 -3.92 14.00 2.84
CA CYS A 70 -3.37 15.21 3.44
C CYS A 70 -3.89 15.40 4.88
N VAL A 71 -5.22 15.28 5.07
CA VAL A 71 -5.86 15.43 6.38
C VAL A 71 -5.37 14.37 7.38
N PHE A 72 -5.16 13.13 6.92
CA PHE A 72 -4.61 12.05 7.74
C PHE A 72 -3.16 12.31 8.18
N ALA A 73 -2.39 13.06 7.41
CA ALA A 73 -0.99 13.37 7.70
C ALA A 73 -0.81 14.50 8.73
N LEU A 74 -1.79 15.39 8.92
CA LEU A 74 -1.66 16.57 9.80
C LEU A 74 -1.26 16.24 11.26
N PRO A 75 -1.76 15.17 11.92
CA PRO A 75 -1.28 14.78 13.25
C PRO A 75 0.21 14.42 13.29
N LYS A 76 0.73 13.76 12.24
CA LYS A 76 2.16 13.46 12.08
C LYS A 76 2.95 14.76 11.97
N MET A 77 2.47 15.73 11.19
CA MET A 77 3.13 17.03 11.04
C MET A 77 3.22 17.78 12.38
N GLU A 78 2.15 17.80 13.17
CA GLU A 78 2.20 18.44 14.50
C GLU A 78 3.19 17.73 15.43
N LYS A 79 3.26 16.39 15.39
CA LYS A 79 4.23 15.61 16.16
C LYS A 79 5.67 15.97 15.77
N LEU A 80 5.96 16.10 14.49
CA LEU A 80 7.29 16.50 14.00
C LEU A 80 7.62 17.93 14.43
N GLN A 81 6.69 18.88 14.28
CA GLN A 81 6.91 20.26 14.73
C GLN A 81 7.19 20.34 16.24
N LYS A 82 6.46 19.57 17.06
CA LYS A 82 6.74 19.46 18.50
C LYS A 82 8.12 18.85 18.78
N GLN A 83 8.49 17.79 18.05
CA GLN A 83 9.74 17.07 18.23
C GLN A 83 10.98 17.94 17.94
N PHE A 84 10.94 18.77 16.89
CA PHE A 84 12.07 19.61 16.50
C PHE A 84 11.96 21.06 17.02
N ALA A 85 10.86 21.40 17.70
CA ALA A 85 10.61 22.68 18.34
C ALA A 85 10.94 23.86 17.42
N ASN A 86 11.75 24.82 17.87
CA ASN A 86 12.10 26.04 17.14
C ASN A 86 13.11 25.83 16.00
N LYS A 87 13.56 24.60 15.73
CA LYS A 87 14.46 24.32 14.60
C LYS A 87 13.71 24.24 13.27
N ILE A 88 12.42 23.95 13.31
CA ILE A 88 11.57 23.82 12.12
C ILE A 88 10.26 24.57 12.33
N ILE A 89 9.64 24.93 11.22
CA ILE A 89 8.22 25.30 11.18
C ILE A 89 7.55 24.58 10.01
N ILE A 90 6.44 23.91 10.31
CA ILE A 90 5.63 23.24 9.29
C ILE A 90 4.35 24.05 9.14
N LEU A 91 4.07 24.51 7.93
CA LEU A 91 2.87 25.28 7.59
C LEU A 91 2.00 24.48 6.61
N PRO A 92 0.90 23.87 7.07
CA PRO A 92 -0.13 23.40 6.16
C PRO A 92 -0.77 24.59 5.44
N VAL A 93 -0.72 24.62 4.12
CA VAL A 93 -1.20 25.69 3.23
C VAL A 93 -2.40 25.19 2.44
N THR A 94 -3.53 25.90 2.52
CA THR A 94 -4.70 25.65 1.68
C THR A 94 -5.19 26.92 0.99
N TYR A 95 -5.65 26.77 -0.26
CA TYR A 95 -6.35 27.82 -1.01
C TYR A 95 -7.78 28.05 -0.51
N GLU A 96 -8.31 27.13 0.30
CA GLU A 96 -9.70 27.14 0.74
C GLU A 96 -10.02 28.27 1.72
N SER A 97 -11.31 28.66 1.76
CA SER A 97 -11.76 29.75 2.62
C SER A 97 -11.50 29.47 4.10
N LYS A 98 -11.26 30.54 4.88
CA LYS A 98 -11.11 30.42 6.34
C LYS A 98 -12.37 29.83 6.98
N SER A 99 -13.55 30.15 6.45
CA SER A 99 -14.83 29.64 6.97
C SER A 99 -14.93 28.12 6.83
N LEU A 100 -14.72 27.60 5.60
CA LEU A 100 -14.70 26.17 5.32
C LEU A 100 -13.66 25.46 6.17
N THR A 101 -12.43 25.97 6.15
CA THR A 101 -11.30 25.35 6.87
C THR A 101 -11.53 25.34 8.37
N SER A 102 -12.01 26.44 8.97
CA SER A 102 -12.26 26.51 10.42
C SER A 102 -13.40 25.58 10.87
N SER A 103 -14.44 25.45 10.04
CA SER A 103 -15.54 24.50 10.30
C SER A 103 -15.04 23.06 10.26
N PHE A 104 -14.32 22.70 9.19
CA PHE A 104 -13.69 21.39 9.02
C PHE A 104 -12.71 21.08 10.15
N TRP A 105 -11.88 22.05 10.53
CA TRP A 105 -10.88 21.89 11.59
C TRP A 105 -11.53 21.53 12.93
N ARG A 106 -12.72 22.06 13.24
CA ARG A 106 -13.41 21.78 14.51
C ARG A 106 -14.17 20.45 14.50
N SER A 107 -14.69 20.03 13.35
CA SER A 107 -15.55 18.85 13.24
C SER A 107 -14.78 17.56 12.91
N ASN A 108 -13.66 17.64 12.19
CA ASN A 108 -12.95 16.47 11.72
C ASN A 108 -12.11 15.81 12.83
N LYS A 109 -12.19 14.47 12.92
CA LYS A 109 -11.52 13.69 13.97
C LYS A 109 -10.00 13.85 14.00
N TYR A 110 -9.36 14.12 12.87
CA TYR A 110 -7.91 14.25 12.75
C TYR A 110 -7.41 15.67 13.05
N THR A 111 -8.23 16.70 12.88
CA THR A 111 -7.81 18.11 13.00
C THR A 111 -8.30 18.81 14.26
N LYS A 112 -9.43 18.38 14.86
CA LYS A 112 -10.09 19.05 16.01
C LYS A 112 -9.20 19.38 17.21
N ASN A 113 -8.14 18.61 17.41
CA ASN A 113 -7.22 18.77 18.54
C ASN A 113 -5.86 19.35 18.13
N LEU A 114 -5.64 19.63 16.85
CA LEU A 114 -4.36 20.13 16.35
C LEU A 114 -4.24 21.64 16.55
N LYS A 115 -3.05 22.05 16.96
CA LYS A 115 -2.60 23.44 17.15
C LYS A 115 -1.49 23.82 16.18
N ILE A 116 -1.22 23.02 15.15
CA ILE A 116 -0.26 23.35 14.10
C ILE A 116 -0.71 24.62 13.37
N PRO A 117 0.19 25.62 13.15
CA PRO A 117 -0.15 26.84 12.45
C PRO A 117 -0.41 26.53 10.98
N SER A 118 -1.53 27.01 10.44
CA SER A 118 -1.93 26.72 9.06
C SER A 118 -2.32 27.99 8.31
N VAL A 119 -1.89 28.09 7.06
CA VAL A 119 -2.22 29.19 6.15
C VAL A 119 -3.51 28.83 5.40
N VAL A 120 -4.50 29.71 5.46
CA VAL A 120 -5.77 29.55 4.73
C VAL A 120 -5.96 30.69 3.73
N GLU A 121 -6.77 30.44 2.70
CA GLU A 121 -6.97 31.38 1.58
C GLU A 121 -5.65 31.80 0.92
N ASP A 122 -4.70 30.86 0.84
CA ASP A 122 -3.43 31.13 0.20
C ASP A 122 -3.61 31.45 -1.30
N LYS A 123 -2.78 32.38 -1.75
CA LYS A 123 -2.61 32.71 -3.17
C LYS A 123 -1.13 32.83 -3.54
N LEU A 124 -0.28 33.20 -2.58
CA LEU A 124 1.11 33.54 -2.86
C LEU A 124 1.98 32.28 -2.87
N PHE A 125 1.87 31.42 -1.86
CA PHE A 125 2.63 30.17 -1.86
C PHE A 125 2.26 29.30 -3.07
N SER A 126 0.98 29.19 -3.39
CA SER A 126 0.48 28.43 -4.56
C SER A 126 0.89 29.04 -5.91
N THR A 127 1.19 30.35 -5.95
CA THR A 127 1.72 31.00 -7.16
C THR A 127 3.23 30.80 -7.29
N TYR A 128 3.98 30.88 -6.19
CA TYR A 128 5.42 30.62 -6.16
C TYR A 128 5.76 29.13 -6.34
N PHE A 129 4.92 28.24 -5.83
CA PHE A 129 5.08 26.80 -5.91
C PHE A 129 3.86 26.21 -6.60
N LYS A 130 3.80 26.40 -7.93
CA LYS A 130 2.74 25.83 -8.74
C LYS A 130 2.78 24.31 -8.62
N HIS A 131 1.61 23.73 -8.41
CA HIS A 131 1.39 22.29 -8.30
C HIS A 131 0.05 21.95 -8.95
N LYS A 132 -0.09 20.73 -9.49
CA LYS A 132 -1.38 20.24 -10.04
C LYS A 132 -2.11 19.34 -9.05
N THR A 133 -1.35 18.60 -8.25
CA THR A 133 -1.89 17.61 -7.32
C THR A 133 -1.34 17.87 -5.93
N ILE A 134 -2.18 17.64 -4.93
CA ILE A 134 -1.82 17.61 -3.52
C ILE A 134 -1.90 16.17 -3.00
N PRO A 135 -1.12 15.78 -1.99
CA PRO A 135 -0.18 16.61 -1.20
C PRO A 135 1.07 17.03 -2.00
N HIS A 136 1.60 18.22 -1.71
CA HIS A 136 2.82 18.79 -2.31
C HIS A 136 3.63 19.46 -1.21
N GLU A 137 4.91 19.10 -1.08
CA GLU A 137 5.77 19.57 0.01
C GLU A 137 6.89 20.44 -0.51
N VAL A 138 7.13 21.58 0.13
CA VAL A 138 8.27 22.45 -0.22
C VAL A 138 9.13 22.68 1.00
N TRP A 139 10.43 22.41 0.85
CA TRP A 139 11.42 22.56 1.90
C TRP A 139 12.26 23.80 1.62
N VAL A 140 12.26 24.73 2.55
CA VAL A 140 13.03 25.98 2.49
C VAL A 140 13.94 26.05 3.69
N TYR A 141 15.25 26.14 3.46
CA TYR A 141 16.24 26.26 4.52
C TYR A 141 17.23 27.37 4.19
N ASN A 142 17.52 28.22 5.19
CA ASN A 142 18.32 29.44 5.01
C ASN A 142 17.80 30.35 3.88
N GLY A 143 16.48 30.37 3.70
CA GLY A 143 15.79 31.15 2.65
C GLY A 143 15.95 30.61 1.23
N LYS A 144 16.51 29.41 1.05
CA LYS A 144 16.67 28.74 -0.24
C LYS A 144 15.74 27.55 -0.33
N VAL A 145 15.10 27.35 -1.47
CA VAL A 145 14.32 26.14 -1.76
C VAL A 145 15.29 24.99 -1.94
N ILE A 146 15.27 24.02 -1.02
CA ILE A 146 16.21 22.89 -1.02
C ILE A 146 15.59 21.61 -1.59
N ALA A 147 14.27 21.46 -1.51
CA ALA A 147 13.56 20.32 -2.08
C ALA A 147 12.08 20.62 -2.32
N ILE A 148 11.50 19.90 -3.28
CA ILE A 148 10.05 19.87 -3.57
C ILE A 148 9.67 18.39 -3.67
N THR A 149 8.87 17.87 -2.75
CA THR A 149 8.70 16.41 -2.55
C THR A 149 7.24 16.00 -2.38
N THR A 150 7.02 14.68 -2.30
CA THR A 150 5.81 14.06 -1.75
C THR A 150 5.86 14.07 -0.21
N PRO A 151 4.75 13.84 0.51
CA PRO A 151 4.66 13.89 1.99
C PRO A 151 5.55 12.88 2.73
N ASP A 152 6.04 11.87 2.04
CA ASP A 152 6.77 10.73 2.59
C ASP A 152 8.14 11.15 3.15
N TYR A 153 8.74 12.15 2.49
CA TYR A 153 10.00 12.77 2.89
C TYR A 153 9.86 13.61 4.16
N VAL A 154 8.64 14.03 4.53
CA VAL A 154 8.43 14.82 5.76
C VAL A 154 8.43 13.90 6.97
N ASN A 155 9.61 13.47 7.40
CA ASN A 155 9.78 12.59 8.56
C ASN A 155 11.01 12.99 9.39
N ALA A 156 11.14 12.41 10.58
CA ALA A 156 12.18 12.82 11.54
C ALA A 156 13.60 12.57 11.04
N GLU A 157 13.83 11.50 10.28
CA GLU A 157 15.15 11.19 9.72
C GLU A 157 15.56 12.25 8.70
N GLN A 158 14.69 12.56 7.74
CA GLN A 158 14.98 13.53 6.69
C GLN A 158 15.10 14.96 7.22
N ILE A 159 14.26 15.34 8.20
CA ILE A 159 14.42 16.62 8.91
C ILE A 159 15.79 16.70 9.59
N LYS A 160 16.21 15.62 10.27
CA LYS A 160 17.52 15.58 10.91
C LYS A 160 18.65 15.76 9.89
N LYS A 161 18.60 15.04 8.75
CA LYS A 161 19.58 15.16 7.66
C LYS A 161 19.74 16.60 7.16
N VAL A 162 18.63 17.30 6.93
CA VAL A 162 18.68 18.71 6.52
C VAL A 162 19.30 19.59 7.61
N LEU A 163 18.91 19.41 8.87
CA LEU A 163 19.41 20.20 9.99
C LEU A 163 20.89 19.93 10.33
N THR A 164 21.41 18.74 10.00
CA THR A 164 22.83 18.39 10.17
C THR A 164 23.70 18.77 8.97
N GLY A 165 23.10 19.25 7.88
CA GLY A 165 23.82 19.59 6.65
C GLY A 165 24.27 18.38 5.83
N GLU A 166 23.67 17.21 6.07
CA GLU A 166 23.90 16.04 5.23
C GLU A 166 23.36 16.29 3.81
N PRO A 167 24.04 15.79 2.76
CA PRO A 167 23.57 15.95 1.40
C PRO A 167 22.23 15.25 1.19
N ILE A 168 21.28 15.95 0.58
CA ILE A 168 19.98 15.41 0.17
C ILE A 168 19.98 15.13 -1.33
N ASN A 169 19.52 13.94 -1.71
CA ASN A 169 19.31 13.55 -3.11
C ASN A 169 17.89 12.97 -3.25
N TRP A 170 16.91 13.82 -2.97
CA TRP A 170 15.50 13.44 -3.02
C TRP A 170 14.92 13.70 -4.42
N PRO A 171 13.99 12.85 -4.89
CA PRO A 171 13.30 13.06 -6.15
C PRO A 171 12.43 14.31 -6.06
N VAL A 172 12.39 15.05 -7.17
CA VAL A 172 11.58 16.26 -7.29
C VAL A 172 10.15 15.85 -7.66
N LYS A 173 9.16 16.28 -6.87
CA LYS A 173 7.75 16.14 -7.26
C LYS A 173 7.46 17.06 -8.44
N TYR A 174 7.37 16.50 -9.64
CA TYR A 174 7.24 17.27 -10.87
C TYR A 174 5.85 17.11 -11.51
N ASP A 175 4.93 18.02 -11.15
CA ASP A 175 3.52 17.95 -11.55
C ASP A 175 3.23 18.30 -13.01
N PHE A 176 4.18 18.94 -13.69
CA PHE A 176 3.98 19.51 -15.02
C PHE A 176 4.72 18.76 -16.12
N TYR A 177 5.44 17.69 -15.80
CA TYR A 177 6.08 16.86 -16.82
C TYR A 177 4.98 16.11 -17.53
N ARG A 178 4.97 16.22 -18.85
CA ARG A 178 4.13 15.42 -19.72
C ARG A 178 5.06 14.56 -20.55
N PHE A 179 4.92 13.25 -20.38
CA PHE A 179 5.55 12.32 -21.29
C PHE A 179 5.01 12.58 -22.70
N ASP A 180 5.92 12.73 -23.67
CA ASP A 180 5.55 12.84 -25.07
C ASP A 180 5.23 11.45 -25.60
N GLY A 181 3.95 11.10 -25.59
CA GLY A 181 3.44 9.82 -26.06
C GLY A 181 3.82 9.50 -27.50
N SER A 182 4.21 10.49 -28.32
CA SER A 182 4.67 10.23 -29.69
C SER A 182 6.08 9.61 -29.77
N LYS A 183 6.85 9.64 -28.67
CA LYS A 183 8.21 9.11 -28.60
C LYS A 183 8.23 7.74 -27.90
N PRO A 184 9.11 6.83 -28.33
CA PRO A 184 9.30 5.56 -27.65
C PRO A 184 9.82 5.79 -26.22
N LEU A 185 9.35 4.97 -25.29
CA LEU A 185 9.80 4.98 -23.90
C LEU A 185 11.19 4.35 -23.79
N PHE A 186 11.46 3.32 -24.59
CA PHE A 186 12.75 2.66 -24.73
C PHE A 186 13.38 3.02 -26.08
N ALA A 187 14.16 4.09 -26.13
CA ALA A 187 15.00 4.39 -27.29
C ALA A 187 16.34 3.64 -27.16
N THR A 188 16.69 2.86 -28.17
CA THR A 188 18.07 2.37 -28.34
C THR A 188 18.95 3.55 -28.75
N ASP A 189 20.18 3.63 -28.21
CA ASP A 189 21.15 4.64 -28.68
C ASP A 189 21.23 4.60 -30.21
N THR A 190 21.19 5.79 -30.80
CA THR A 190 20.73 6.15 -32.15
C THR A 190 21.47 5.55 -33.35
N ASN A 191 22.19 4.44 -33.20
CA ASN A 191 23.05 3.90 -34.24
C ASN A 191 22.85 2.44 -34.63
N GLN A 192 21.83 1.70 -34.18
CA GLN A 192 21.70 0.30 -34.62
C GLN A 192 20.35 -0.18 -35.15
N ILE A 193 19.18 0.21 -34.63
CA ILE A 193 17.89 -0.26 -35.19
C ILE A 193 16.81 0.77 -34.88
N ASP A 194 16.18 1.36 -35.91
CA ASP A 194 14.87 2.00 -35.72
C ASP A 194 13.82 0.89 -35.57
N LEU A 195 13.54 0.51 -34.32
CA LEU A 195 12.56 -0.53 -34.00
C LEU A 195 11.16 -0.18 -34.54
N THR A 196 10.89 1.10 -34.79
CA THR A 196 9.61 1.55 -35.37
C THR A 196 9.57 1.44 -36.89
N SER A 197 10.70 1.30 -37.57
CA SER A 197 10.76 1.08 -39.03
C SER A 197 10.76 -0.39 -39.42
N THR A 198 10.91 -1.29 -38.45
CA THR A 198 10.89 -2.74 -38.66
C THR A 198 9.56 -3.32 -38.20
N SER A 199 8.99 -4.30 -38.92
CA SER A 199 7.79 -5.07 -38.49
C SER A 199 8.04 -5.97 -37.27
N LEU A 200 9.03 -5.65 -36.44
CA LEU A 200 9.43 -6.41 -35.27
C LEU A 200 8.49 -6.13 -34.11
N LYS A 201 7.94 -7.20 -33.55
CA LYS A 201 7.23 -7.16 -32.27
C LYS A 201 8.26 -6.99 -31.14
N TYR A 202 8.04 -6.05 -30.24
CA TYR A 202 8.72 -6.04 -28.94
C TYR A 202 7.79 -5.64 -27.81
N ALA A 203 8.13 -6.09 -26.61
CA ALA A 203 7.55 -5.62 -25.35
C ALA A 203 8.66 -5.58 -24.30
N ALA A 204 8.70 -4.50 -23.54
CA ALA A 204 9.71 -4.24 -22.55
C ALA A 204 9.09 -3.62 -21.29
N ILE A 205 9.73 -3.90 -20.16
CA ILE A 205 9.46 -3.25 -18.88
C ILE A 205 10.74 -2.57 -18.39
N SER A 206 10.56 -1.55 -17.57
CA SER A 206 11.62 -1.06 -16.70
C SER A 206 11.08 -0.83 -15.30
N ASP A 207 12.01 -0.70 -14.35
CA ASP A 207 11.73 -0.12 -13.04
C ASP A 207 11.17 1.30 -13.18
N TYR A 208 10.65 1.81 -12.06
CA TYR A 208 10.19 3.18 -11.90
C TYR A 208 11.20 4.19 -12.47
N LYS A 209 10.69 5.14 -13.27
CA LYS A 209 11.47 6.21 -13.90
C LYS A 209 11.22 7.53 -13.20
N GLU A 210 12.27 8.05 -12.54
CA GLU A 210 12.25 9.38 -11.95
C GLU A 210 11.89 10.46 -12.95
N GLY A 211 11.12 11.45 -12.52
CA GLY A 211 10.73 12.60 -13.35
C GLY A 211 9.67 12.29 -14.40
N ILE A 212 9.31 11.02 -14.64
CA ILE A 212 8.19 10.64 -15.49
C ILE A 212 6.93 10.63 -14.63
N ASN A 213 6.10 11.66 -14.74
CA ASN A 213 4.88 11.73 -13.94
C ASN A 213 3.82 10.75 -14.49
N SER A 214 3.31 9.88 -13.62
CA SER A 214 2.04 9.21 -13.81
C SER A 214 0.93 10.24 -13.60
N GLU A 215 0.23 10.67 -14.64
CA GLU A 215 -0.96 11.51 -14.44
C GLU A 215 -2.03 10.69 -13.68
N GLY A 216 -2.12 10.87 -12.36
CA GLY A 216 -3.12 10.20 -11.52
C GLY A 216 -2.81 8.74 -11.15
N LEU A 217 -3.83 8.02 -10.67
CA LEU A 217 -3.75 6.64 -10.17
C LEU A 217 -3.34 5.60 -11.24
N THR A 218 -3.41 5.95 -12.53
CA THR A 218 -3.28 4.99 -13.63
C THR A 218 -1.90 4.95 -14.26
N GLY A 219 -0.99 5.88 -13.96
CA GLY A 219 0.12 6.10 -14.90
C GLY A 219 -0.37 6.84 -16.14
N GLY A 220 0.50 7.61 -16.80
CA GLY A 220 0.20 7.96 -18.19
C GLY A 220 0.17 6.65 -18.98
N SER A 221 -0.95 6.33 -19.63
CA SER A 221 -1.10 5.11 -20.42
C SER A 221 -1.84 5.41 -21.71
N ASP A 222 -1.46 4.77 -22.81
CA ASP A 222 -2.16 4.95 -24.09
C ASP A 222 -1.98 3.75 -25.02
N ILE A 223 -2.88 3.63 -26.00
CA ILE A 223 -2.78 2.73 -27.15
C ILE A 223 -2.78 3.60 -28.41
N LEU A 224 -1.63 3.68 -29.06
CA LEU A 224 -1.41 4.47 -30.26
C LEU A 224 -1.36 3.56 -31.49
N ARG A 225 -2.14 3.89 -32.51
CA ARG A 225 -2.17 3.16 -33.79
C ARG A 225 -1.55 4.02 -34.88
N ASP A 226 -0.53 3.50 -35.55
CA ASP A 226 0.09 4.14 -36.71
C ASP A 226 -0.36 3.40 -37.98
N SER A 227 -1.26 4.03 -38.72
CA SER A 227 -1.85 3.46 -39.94
C SER A 227 -0.88 3.39 -41.11
N VAL A 228 0.18 4.21 -41.09
CA VAL A 228 1.22 4.27 -42.13
C VAL A 228 2.23 3.17 -41.90
N LYS A 229 2.73 3.04 -40.66
CA LYS A 229 3.69 1.99 -40.26
C LYS A 229 3.04 0.64 -39.99
N LYS A 230 1.70 0.58 -39.93
CA LYS A 230 0.91 -0.62 -39.60
C LYS A 230 1.35 -1.24 -38.27
N ILE A 231 1.41 -0.42 -37.22
CA ILE A 231 1.77 -0.84 -35.87
C ILE A 231 0.77 -0.33 -34.83
N VAL A 232 0.64 -1.09 -33.75
CA VAL A 232 -0.03 -0.70 -32.51
C VAL A 232 1.01 -0.64 -31.41
N ARG A 233 1.15 0.53 -30.79
CA ARG A 233 1.99 0.76 -29.62
C ARG A 233 1.13 0.93 -28.38
N ALA A 234 1.47 0.25 -27.29
CA ALA A 234 0.82 0.43 -26.01
C ALA A 234 1.86 0.69 -24.93
N TYR A 235 1.59 1.62 -24.01
CA TYR A 235 2.49 1.92 -22.90
C TYR A 235 1.74 2.29 -21.63
N PHE A 236 2.42 2.17 -20.49
CA PHE A 236 2.03 2.79 -19.23
C PHE A 236 3.26 3.17 -18.41
N LEU A 237 3.12 4.17 -17.53
CA LEU A 237 4.25 4.79 -16.84
C LEU A 237 4.10 4.68 -15.31
N ASN A 238 5.15 4.20 -14.65
CA ASN A 238 5.29 4.20 -13.18
C ASN A 238 4.10 3.58 -12.42
N GLN A 239 3.50 2.55 -12.99
CA GLN A 239 2.31 1.90 -12.46
C GLN A 239 2.71 0.71 -11.58
N PRO A 240 2.08 0.51 -10.39
CA PRO A 240 2.28 -0.71 -9.62
C PRO A 240 1.89 -1.96 -10.41
N ILE A 241 2.65 -3.04 -10.25
CA ILE A 241 2.40 -4.32 -10.95
C ILE A 241 0.94 -4.80 -10.76
N TYR A 242 0.44 -4.78 -9.53
CA TYR A 242 -0.96 -5.14 -9.27
C TYR A 242 -1.94 -4.27 -10.08
N THR A 243 -1.72 -2.96 -10.07
CA THR A 243 -2.57 -2.01 -10.79
C THR A 243 -2.48 -2.21 -12.31
N SER A 244 -1.30 -2.53 -12.87
CA SER A 244 -1.16 -2.79 -14.30
C SER A 244 -1.98 -4.01 -14.72
N TYR A 245 -1.97 -5.09 -13.94
CA TYR A 245 -2.84 -6.23 -14.22
C TYR A 245 -4.32 -5.89 -14.08
N LEU A 246 -4.70 -5.21 -13.00
CA LEU A 246 -6.10 -4.88 -12.74
C LEU A 246 -6.72 -4.06 -13.87
N LEU A 247 -6.06 -2.97 -14.31
CA LEU A 247 -6.60 -2.10 -15.36
C LEU A 247 -6.75 -2.84 -16.68
N ASN A 248 -5.76 -3.65 -17.07
CA ASN A 248 -5.84 -4.43 -18.31
C ASN A 248 -6.95 -5.51 -18.22
N TRP A 249 -7.06 -6.21 -17.09
CA TRP A 249 -8.11 -7.22 -16.89
C TRP A 249 -9.51 -6.64 -16.85
N MET A 250 -9.69 -5.42 -16.33
CA MET A 250 -10.98 -4.72 -16.34
C MET A 250 -11.48 -4.42 -17.76
N ILE A 251 -10.58 -4.23 -18.74
CA ILE A 251 -10.95 -4.07 -20.15
C ILE A 251 -11.20 -5.43 -20.81
N VAL A 252 -10.36 -6.43 -20.53
CA VAL A 252 -10.50 -7.78 -21.10
C VAL A 252 -11.75 -8.50 -20.63
N LYS A 253 -12.07 -8.40 -19.33
CA LYS A 253 -13.24 -9.03 -18.72
C LYS A 253 -13.99 -7.97 -17.90
N PRO A 254 -14.91 -7.23 -18.54
CA PRO A 254 -15.67 -6.18 -17.89
C PRO A 254 -16.36 -6.68 -16.62
N MET A 255 -16.34 -5.86 -15.58
CA MET A 255 -16.79 -6.22 -14.24
C MET A 255 -18.26 -6.64 -14.14
N ASN A 256 -19.12 -6.19 -15.05
CA ASN A 256 -20.51 -6.63 -15.13
C ASN A 256 -20.65 -8.14 -15.41
N ASN A 257 -19.57 -8.78 -15.89
CA ASN A 257 -19.49 -10.21 -16.15
C ASN A 257 -18.88 -10.99 -14.96
N LEU A 258 -18.53 -10.30 -13.88
CA LEU A 258 -18.00 -10.86 -12.63
C LEU A 258 -19.07 -10.75 -11.53
N VAL A 259 -18.95 -11.59 -10.52
CA VAL A 259 -19.88 -11.63 -9.39
C VAL A 259 -19.99 -10.24 -8.73
N LYS A 260 -21.22 -9.71 -8.64
CA LYS A 260 -21.55 -8.40 -8.00
C LYS A 260 -21.34 -8.46 -6.48
N PRO A 261 -21.09 -7.34 -5.76
CA PRO A 261 -21.15 -5.93 -6.19
C PRO A 261 -19.82 -5.16 -6.05
N GLY A 262 -19.42 -4.43 -7.10
CA GLY A 262 -18.32 -3.46 -7.01
C GLY A 262 -17.99 -2.78 -8.34
N ILE A 263 -17.47 -1.55 -8.26
CA ILE A 263 -16.87 -0.82 -9.39
C ILE A 263 -15.41 -1.27 -9.63
N LEU A 264 -14.80 -1.92 -8.64
CA LEU A 264 -13.43 -2.44 -8.65
C LEU A 264 -13.41 -3.87 -8.09
N VAL A 265 -12.43 -4.68 -8.51
CA VAL A 265 -12.22 -6.03 -8.01
C VAL A 265 -12.01 -5.98 -6.50
N ALA A 266 -12.82 -6.72 -5.75
CA ALA A 266 -12.75 -6.72 -4.29
C ALA A 266 -11.48 -7.45 -3.82
N PRO A 267 -10.83 -7.01 -2.72
CA PRO A 267 -9.65 -7.68 -2.15
C PRO A 267 -9.87 -9.18 -1.89
N ASN A 268 -11.04 -9.58 -1.40
CA ASN A 268 -11.38 -10.98 -1.15
C ASN A 268 -11.69 -11.81 -2.41
N GLN A 269 -11.65 -11.21 -3.61
CA GLN A 269 -11.66 -11.90 -4.91
C GLN A 269 -10.26 -12.15 -5.46
N ILE A 270 -9.21 -11.63 -4.81
CA ILE A 270 -7.84 -11.77 -5.27
C ILE A 270 -7.18 -12.91 -4.50
N VAL A 271 -6.47 -13.77 -5.21
CA VAL A 271 -5.65 -14.81 -4.60
C VAL A 271 -4.20 -14.60 -4.97
N TRP A 272 -3.34 -14.61 -3.96
CA TRP A 272 -1.91 -14.38 -4.06
C TRP A 272 -1.14 -15.69 -3.90
N GLU A 273 -0.78 -16.35 -4.99
CA GLU A 273 0.09 -17.54 -5.04
C GLU A 273 1.54 -17.12 -5.34
N VAL A 274 2.06 -16.21 -4.51
CA VAL A 274 3.37 -15.55 -4.69
C VAL A 274 4.20 -15.61 -3.41
N ALA A 275 5.53 -15.58 -3.54
CA ALA A 275 6.45 -15.70 -2.41
C ALA A 275 6.65 -14.39 -1.61
N ASP A 276 6.34 -13.24 -2.16
CA ASP A 276 6.37 -11.98 -1.41
C ASP A 276 5.29 -11.04 -1.93
N ARG A 277 4.16 -11.05 -1.22
CA ARG A 277 3.01 -10.22 -1.58
C ARG A 277 3.29 -8.72 -1.45
N SER A 278 4.24 -8.31 -0.61
CA SER A 278 4.55 -6.90 -0.37
C SER A 278 5.11 -6.21 -1.62
N LYS A 279 5.55 -6.96 -2.63
CA LYS A 279 5.93 -6.44 -3.96
C LYS A 279 4.75 -5.98 -4.79
N TYR A 280 3.58 -6.56 -4.57
CA TYR A 280 2.40 -6.35 -5.40
C TYR A 280 1.34 -5.51 -4.70
N LEU A 281 1.26 -5.60 -3.38
CA LEU A 281 0.29 -4.85 -2.58
C LEU A 281 0.97 -3.95 -1.54
N PHE A 282 0.57 -2.69 -1.56
CA PHE A 282 0.99 -1.69 -0.58
C PHE A 282 0.36 -1.92 0.79
N ASP A 283 1.18 -1.96 1.85
CA ASP A 283 0.72 -1.90 3.23
C ASP A 283 1.03 -0.50 3.83
N PRO A 284 0.01 0.31 4.16
CA PRO A 284 0.19 1.63 4.75
C PRO A 284 0.83 1.61 6.14
N LYS A 285 0.93 0.46 6.80
CA LYS A 285 1.63 0.31 8.08
C LYS A 285 3.15 0.22 7.93
N LEU A 286 3.64 -0.22 6.76
CA LEU A 286 5.05 -0.55 6.54
C LEU A 286 5.84 0.59 5.90
N SER A 287 5.20 1.38 5.04
CA SER A 287 5.87 2.48 4.34
C SER A 287 4.87 3.48 3.80
N TYR A 288 5.38 4.51 3.16
CA TYR A 288 4.58 5.44 2.40
C TYR A 288 4.25 4.93 1.01
N GLN A 289 3.06 5.27 0.51
CA GLN A 289 2.57 4.75 -0.77
C GLN A 289 3.49 5.12 -1.93
N GLN A 290 3.98 6.35 -2.01
CA GLN A 290 4.84 6.74 -3.13
C GLN A 290 6.24 6.15 -3.05
N GLU A 291 6.81 5.97 -1.86
CA GLU A 291 8.08 5.23 -1.70
C GLU A 291 7.92 3.78 -2.13
N TRP A 292 6.79 3.17 -1.77
CA TRP A 292 6.44 1.83 -2.20
C TRP A 292 6.25 1.75 -3.72
N ILE A 293 5.55 2.70 -4.34
CA ILE A 293 5.40 2.78 -5.81
C ILE A 293 6.76 3.01 -6.47
N ARG A 294 7.63 3.85 -5.92
CA ARG A 294 8.98 4.06 -6.44
C ARG A 294 9.81 2.78 -6.46
N LYS A 295 9.62 1.91 -5.45
CA LYS A 295 10.32 0.62 -5.35
C LYS A 295 9.71 -0.48 -6.22
N ASN A 296 8.39 -0.48 -6.40
CA ASN A 296 7.65 -1.62 -6.97
C ASN A 296 6.84 -1.26 -8.24
N GLY A 297 6.88 0.00 -8.66
CA GLY A 297 6.24 0.49 -9.88
C GLY A 297 7.11 0.22 -11.10
N ILE A 298 6.44 0.01 -12.22
CA ILE A 298 7.07 -0.31 -13.50
C ILE A 298 6.56 0.62 -14.60
N CYS A 299 7.41 0.84 -15.59
CA CYS A 299 6.95 1.32 -16.89
C CYS A 299 6.93 0.16 -17.88
N PHE A 300 6.01 0.21 -18.82
CA PHE A 300 5.85 -0.80 -19.86
C PHE A 300 5.67 -0.12 -21.22
N GLU A 301 6.21 -0.77 -22.25
CA GLU A 301 5.96 -0.41 -23.64
C GLU A 301 5.95 -1.68 -24.49
N SER A 302 5.04 -1.73 -25.45
CA SER A 302 5.03 -2.72 -26.50
C SER A 302 4.74 -2.08 -27.85
N VAL A 303 5.33 -2.64 -28.90
CA VAL A 303 5.02 -2.35 -30.30
C VAL A 303 4.73 -3.67 -30.99
N ASN A 304 3.55 -3.76 -31.60
CA ASN A 304 3.06 -4.94 -32.30
C ASN A 304 2.63 -4.54 -33.72
N PRO A 305 2.70 -5.43 -34.72
CA PRO A 305 2.03 -5.21 -36.00
C PRO A 305 0.53 -4.95 -35.80
N ASP A 306 -0.02 -4.00 -36.54
CA ASP A 306 -1.47 -3.77 -36.60
C ASP A 306 -2.10 -4.72 -37.61
N THR A 307 -2.63 -5.82 -37.09
CA THR A 307 -3.37 -6.84 -37.85
C THR A 307 -4.88 -6.58 -37.83
N GLY A 308 -5.32 -5.41 -37.34
CA GLY A 308 -6.73 -5.11 -37.12
C GLY A 308 -7.26 -5.57 -35.77
N GLN A 309 -6.39 -5.84 -34.79
CA GLN A 309 -6.82 -6.25 -33.46
C GLN A 309 -7.62 -5.16 -32.72
N THR A 310 -8.62 -5.56 -31.96
CA THR A 310 -9.41 -4.67 -31.08
C THR A 310 -8.61 -4.25 -29.85
N ASP A 311 -9.01 -3.18 -29.16
CA ASP A 311 -8.33 -2.75 -27.93
C ASP A 311 -8.36 -3.83 -26.85
N GLN A 312 -9.45 -4.61 -26.74
CA GLN A 312 -9.53 -5.76 -25.84
C GLN A 312 -8.44 -6.80 -26.14
N GLN A 313 -8.17 -7.08 -27.42
CA GLN A 313 -7.09 -7.98 -27.84
C GLN A 313 -5.70 -7.39 -27.58
N VAL A 314 -5.54 -6.06 -27.71
CA VAL A 314 -4.30 -5.38 -27.32
C VAL A 314 -4.06 -5.51 -25.82
N HIS A 315 -5.06 -5.26 -24.97
CA HIS A 315 -4.94 -5.45 -23.52
C HIS A 315 -4.66 -6.91 -23.13
N GLN A 316 -5.26 -7.89 -23.82
CA GLN A 316 -4.92 -9.31 -23.63
C GLN A 316 -3.45 -9.60 -23.96
N THR A 317 -2.93 -8.95 -25.00
CA THR A 317 -1.50 -9.05 -25.37
C THR A 317 -0.60 -8.43 -24.31
N ILE A 318 -0.98 -7.26 -23.77
CA ILE A 318 -0.27 -6.61 -22.66
C ILE A 318 -0.18 -7.54 -21.46
N ILE A 319 -1.29 -8.17 -21.04
CA ILE A 319 -1.29 -9.14 -19.92
C ILE A 319 -0.31 -10.28 -20.20
N SER A 320 -0.35 -10.86 -21.41
CA SER A 320 0.57 -11.94 -21.79
C SER A 320 2.04 -11.51 -21.79
N ASP A 321 2.33 -10.28 -22.20
CA ASP A 321 3.69 -9.72 -22.16
C ASP A 321 4.14 -9.46 -20.72
N LEU A 322 3.24 -8.94 -19.86
CA LEU A 322 3.52 -8.77 -18.43
C LEU A 322 3.79 -10.10 -17.73
N ASP A 323 2.97 -11.13 -18.01
CA ASP A 323 3.15 -12.48 -17.45
C ASP A 323 4.57 -13.01 -17.75
N ARG A 324 4.96 -12.95 -19.02
CA ARG A 324 6.29 -13.37 -19.49
C ARG A 324 7.42 -12.54 -18.87
N LEU A 325 7.27 -11.21 -18.84
CA LEU A 325 8.33 -10.28 -18.42
C LEU A 325 8.51 -10.23 -16.89
N LEU A 326 7.44 -10.45 -16.12
CA LEU A 326 7.44 -10.38 -14.66
C LEU A 326 7.56 -11.75 -13.99
N GLY A 327 7.51 -12.84 -14.75
CA GLY A 327 7.46 -14.19 -14.16
C GLY A 327 6.18 -14.39 -13.36
N LEU A 328 5.06 -13.95 -13.93
CA LEU A 328 3.74 -14.08 -13.32
C LEU A 328 2.80 -14.80 -14.28
N TYR A 329 1.77 -15.42 -13.72
CA TYR A 329 0.63 -15.90 -14.46
C TYR A 329 -0.65 -15.39 -13.79
N VAL A 330 -1.20 -14.30 -14.33
CA VAL A 330 -2.36 -13.63 -13.75
C VAL A 330 -3.62 -13.93 -14.55
N ARG A 331 -4.63 -14.52 -13.90
CA ARG A 331 -5.84 -15.00 -14.60
C ARG A 331 -7.09 -14.90 -13.76
N TRP A 332 -8.24 -14.84 -14.43
CA TRP A 332 -9.53 -15.17 -13.81
C TRP A 332 -9.72 -16.68 -13.77
N GLU A 333 -10.03 -17.21 -12.58
CA GLU A 333 -10.31 -18.62 -12.35
C GLU A 333 -11.58 -18.75 -11.51
N LYS A 334 -12.48 -19.67 -11.87
CA LYS A 334 -13.62 -20.02 -11.02
C LYS A 334 -13.16 -20.97 -9.92
N ARG A 335 -13.45 -20.62 -8.67
CA ARG A 335 -13.17 -21.46 -7.50
C ARG A 335 -14.45 -21.72 -6.72
N LYS A 336 -14.66 -22.97 -6.32
CA LYS A 336 -15.73 -23.34 -5.40
C LYS A 336 -15.26 -23.06 -3.98
N GLU A 337 -15.89 -22.10 -3.31
CA GLU A 337 -15.52 -21.65 -1.96
C GLU A 337 -16.77 -21.47 -1.09
N LYS A 338 -16.57 -21.43 0.22
CA LYS A 338 -17.59 -20.96 1.16
C LYS A 338 -17.77 -19.46 0.97
N VAL A 339 -19.02 -19.03 0.86
CA VAL A 339 -19.43 -17.64 0.63
C VAL A 339 -20.57 -17.30 1.58
N TRP A 340 -20.87 -16.02 1.71
CA TRP A 340 -22.03 -15.54 2.46
C TRP A 340 -23.05 -14.94 1.51
N ILE A 341 -24.32 -15.23 1.74
CA ILE A 341 -25.43 -14.68 0.99
C ILE A 341 -26.24 -13.77 1.92
N LEU A 342 -26.33 -12.49 1.57
CA LEU A 342 -27.23 -11.56 2.24
C LEU A 342 -28.63 -11.75 1.66
N ARG A 343 -29.57 -12.17 2.52
CA ARG A 343 -30.99 -12.37 2.18
C ARG A 343 -31.88 -11.50 3.05
N LYS A 344 -33.09 -11.25 2.56
CA LYS A 344 -34.17 -10.72 3.38
C LYS A 344 -34.73 -11.83 4.28
N LEU A 345 -34.95 -11.53 5.56
CA LEU A 345 -35.66 -12.41 6.49
C LEU A 345 -37.17 -12.27 6.32
N ASP A 346 -37.86 -13.39 6.14
CA ASP A 346 -39.32 -13.43 6.23
C ASP A 346 -39.78 -13.23 7.68
N GLY A 347 -40.62 -12.22 7.91
CA GLY A 347 -41.18 -11.92 9.24
C GLY A 347 -40.33 -11.02 10.14
N GLY A 348 -39.25 -10.41 9.63
CA GLY A 348 -38.46 -9.43 10.37
C GLY A 348 -39.32 -8.25 10.85
N LYS A 349 -39.42 -8.05 12.16
CA LYS A 349 -40.13 -6.88 12.73
C LYS A 349 -39.38 -5.62 12.27
N ASN A 350 -40.04 -4.72 11.53
CA ASN A 350 -39.55 -3.37 11.22
C ASN A 350 -39.38 -2.56 12.53
N LYS A 351 -38.39 -2.89 13.37
CA LYS A 351 -37.99 -2.05 14.49
C LYS A 351 -37.01 -1.00 13.99
N LEU A 352 -37.50 -0.10 13.13
CA LEU A 352 -36.78 1.07 12.62
C LEU A 352 -36.55 2.15 13.70
N GLN A 353 -36.48 1.80 14.98
CA GLN A 353 -36.28 2.77 16.05
C GLN A 353 -35.35 2.25 17.14
N LYS A 354 -34.09 2.69 17.07
CA LYS A 354 -33.31 3.00 18.27
C LYS A 354 -32.36 4.18 18.00
N LYS A 355 -32.40 5.15 18.91
CA LYS A 355 -31.57 6.36 18.97
C LYS A 355 -30.15 6.00 19.43
N GLY A 356 -29.14 6.46 18.70
CA GLY A 356 -27.72 6.47 19.07
C GLY A 356 -27.01 7.63 18.37
N THR A 357 -26.03 8.24 19.04
CA THR A 357 -25.56 9.62 18.79
C THR A 357 -24.46 9.81 17.75
N ASP A 358 -24.01 8.77 17.05
CA ASP A 358 -23.02 8.91 15.98
C ASP A 358 -23.55 8.35 14.66
N LYS A 359 -23.90 9.27 13.75
CA LYS A 359 -24.43 8.98 12.42
C LYS A 359 -23.36 8.34 11.55
N ILE A 360 -23.58 7.10 11.12
CA ILE A 360 -23.16 6.66 9.79
C ILE A 360 -24.44 6.49 8.97
N GLU A 361 -24.40 7.09 7.79
CA GLU A 361 -25.50 7.43 6.90
C GLU A 361 -26.23 6.19 6.36
N GLU A 362 -27.50 6.36 6.01
CA GLU A 362 -28.36 5.38 5.35
C GLU A 362 -27.60 4.63 4.23
N LEU A 363 -27.44 3.31 4.36
CA LEU A 363 -26.66 2.45 3.47
C LEU A 363 -27.60 1.48 2.72
N SER A 364 -27.42 1.31 1.42
CA SER A 364 -28.13 0.24 0.67
C SER A 364 -27.52 -1.13 1.01
N THR A 365 -28.26 -2.21 0.74
CA THR A 365 -27.72 -3.58 0.89
C THR A 365 -26.50 -3.80 -0.03
N GLY A 366 -26.52 -3.23 -1.24
CA GLY A 366 -25.36 -3.22 -2.12
C GLY A 366 -24.16 -2.47 -1.53
N GLY A 367 -24.39 -1.37 -0.81
CA GLY A 367 -23.34 -0.65 -0.09
C GLY A 367 -22.75 -1.45 1.08
N LEU A 368 -23.61 -2.17 1.81
CA LEU A 368 -23.19 -3.11 2.86
C LEU A 368 -22.32 -4.22 2.29
N VAL A 369 -22.78 -4.90 1.23
CA VAL A 369 -22.05 -6.01 0.62
C VAL A 369 -20.73 -5.52 0.01
N TYR A 370 -20.72 -4.36 -0.65
CA TYR A 370 -19.48 -3.73 -1.10
C TYR A 370 -18.47 -3.58 0.05
N PHE A 371 -18.92 -3.03 1.18
CA PHE A 371 -18.07 -2.83 2.35
C PHE A 371 -17.53 -4.17 2.91
N LEU A 372 -18.40 -5.18 3.04
CA LEU A 372 -17.99 -6.50 3.55
C LEU A 372 -16.95 -7.16 2.66
N ASN A 373 -17.06 -6.98 1.34
CA ASN A 373 -16.10 -7.49 0.37
C ASN A 373 -14.78 -6.71 0.31
N GLN A 374 -14.71 -5.48 0.84
CA GLN A 374 -13.44 -4.77 0.99
C GLN A 374 -12.51 -5.39 2.06
N GLN A 375 -13.05 -6.26 2.91
CA GLN A 375 -12.24 -6.99 3.89
C GLN A 375 -11.67 -8.24 3.23
N GLU A 376 -10.37 -8.27 3.01
CA GLU A 376 -9.70 -9.37 2.31
C GLU A 376 -9.96 -10.75 2.93
N ASN A 377 -9.95 -10.83 4.26
CA ASN A 377 -10.10 -12.08 4.99
C ASN A 377 -11.57 -12.54 5.09
N ASN A 378 -12.53 -11.74 4.64
CA ASN A 378 -13.93 -12.15 4.63
C ASN A 378 -14.19 -13.07 3.43
N PRO A 379 -14.92 -14.19 3.62
CA PRO A 379 -15.45 -14.91 2.47
C PRO A 379 -16.34 -13.99 1.63
N TYR A 380 -16.42 -14.26 0.34
CA TYR A 380 -17.13 -13.38 -0.58
C TYR A 380 -18.62 -13.29 -0.21
N VAL A 381 -19.17 -12.08 -0.24
CA VAL A 381 -20.55 -11.80 0.13
C VAL A 381 -21.37 -11.43 -1.11
N PHE A 382 -22.52 -12.08 -1.29
CA PHE A 382 -23.49 -11.80 -2.33
C PHE A 382 -24.66 -10.99 -1.77
N ASP A 383 -25.21 -10.07 -2.57
CA ASP A 383 -26.50 -9.45 -2.29
C ASP A 383 -27.61 -10.20 -3.05
N GLU A 384 -28.43 -10.95 -2.33
CA GLU A 384 -29.65 -11.58 -2.84
C GLU A 384 -30.90 -11.09 -2.09
N THR A 385 -30.86 -9.85 -1.59
CA THR A 385 -31.97 -9.26 -0.84
C THR A 385 -33.08 -8.73 -1.75
N GLY A 386 -32.73 -8.28 -2.95
CA GLY A 386 -33.63 -7.54 -3.85
C GLY A 386 -34.04 -6.15 -3.32
N ILE A 387 -33.26 -5.57 -2.40
CA ILE A 387 -33.57 -4.29 -1.75
C ILE A 387 -32.72 -3.17 -2.37
N ASP A 388 -33.33 -2.34 -3.21
CA ASP A 388 -32.61 -1.22 -3.85
C ASP A 388 -32.62 0.08 -3.03
N LYS A 389 -33.45 0.15 -1.99
CA LYS A 389 -33.56 1.34 -1.13
C LYS A 389 -32.46 1.37 -0.05
N LYS A 390 -32.07 2.58 0.35
CA LYS A 390 -31.20 2.77 1.52
C LYS A 390 -31.91 2.33 2.81
N LEU A 391 -31.16 1.69 3.70
CA LEU A 391 -31.60 1.24 5.00
C LEU A 391 -30.81 1.99 6.08
N PRO A 392 -31.44 2.43 7.19
CA PRO A 392 -30.74 3.04 8.30
C PRO A 392 -30.09 1.95 9.15
N LEU A 393 -29.00 1.36 8.63
CA LEU A 393 -28.25 0.30 9.30
C LEU A 393 -27.34 0.91 10.38
N TYR A 394 -27.52 0.50 11.63
CA TYR A 394 -26.60 0.78 12.72
C TYR A 394 -25.87 -0.51 13.09
N ILE A 395 -24.62 -0.60 12.67
CA ILE A 395 -23.74 -1.73 12.94
C ILE A 395 -22.68 -1.27 13.94
N SER A 396 -22.54 -1.99 15.07
CA SER A 396 -21.65 -1.59 16.16
C SER A 396 -20.16 -1.79 15.82
N SER A 397 -19.86 -2.82 15.01
CA SER A 397 -18.50 -3.19 14.59
C SER A 397 -18.49 -3.60 13.12
N TRP A 398 -17.60 -2.99 12.34
CA TRP A 398 -17.47 -3.25 10.91
C TRP A 398 -16.38 -4.26 10.55
N THR A 399 -15.81 -4.93 11.56
CA THR A 399 -14.63 -5.80 11.38
C THR A 399 -14.88 -7.25 11.78
N ASN A 400 -16.00 -7.53 12.46
CA ASN A 400 -16.35 -8.86 12.94
C ASN A 400 -17.59 -9.38 12.20
N LEU A 401 -17.39 -10.21 11.18
CA LEU A 401 -18.47 -10.69 10.32
C LEU A 401 -19.58 -11.46 11.09
N PRO A 402 -19.27 -12.35 12.05
CA PRO A 402 -20.28 -12.93 12.94
C PRO A 402 -21.13 -11.92 13.73
N GLU A 403 -20.52 -10.87 14.29
CA GLU A 403 -21.26 -9.81 15.00
C GLU A 403 -22.18 -9.05 14.05
N ILE A 404 -21.68 -8.70 12.86
CA ILE A 404 -22.46 -8.05 11.80
C ILE A 404 -23.65 -8.94 11.41
N ALA A 405 -23.42 -10.24 11.20
CA ALA A 405 -24.47 -11.19 10.86
C ALA A 405 -25.56 -11.28 11.93
N ALA A 406 -25.20 -11.20 13.22
CA ALA A 406 -26.16 -11.19 14.31
C ALA A 406 -27.00 -9.90 14.33
N GLU A 407 -26.37 -8.74 14.15
CA GLU A 407 -27.04 -7.43 14.16
C GLU A 407 -27.96 -7.22 12.95
N LEU A 408 -27.63 -7.80 11.80
CA LEU A 408 -28.46 -7.71 10.58
C LEU A 408 -29.88 -8.28 10.78
N ASN A 409 -30.06 -9.23 11.71
CA ASN A 409 -31.37 -9.80 12.01
C ASN A 409 -32.36 -8.74 12.53
N ASP A 410 -31.88 -7.72 13.25
CA ASP A 410 -32.71 -6.62 13.76
C ASP A 410 -33.27 -5.75 12.62
N TYR A 411 -32.63 -5.80 11.44
CA TYR A 411 -33.04 -5.09 10.22
C TYR A 411 -33.82 -5.98 9.25
N GLY A 412 -34.19 -7.19 9.66
CA GLY A 412 -34.85 -8.15 8.78
C GLY A 412 -33.94 -8.62 7.64
N LEU A 413 -32.63 -8.66 7.86
CA LEU A 413 -31.63 -9.20 6.96
C LEU A 413 -30.92 -10.39 7.61
N LYS A 414 -30.56 -11.39 6.82
CA LYS A 414 -29.77 -12.53 7.30
C LYS A 414 -28.60 -12.77 6.37
N LEU A 415 -27.47 -13.05 6.99
CA LEU A 415 -26.27 -13.52 6.33
C LEU A 415 -26.21 -15.04 6.49
N GLU A 416 -26.15 -15.77 5.38
CA GLU A 416 -26.14 -17.24 5.35
C GLU A 416 -24.91 -17.79 4.62
N GLU A 417 -24.23 -18.77 5.23
CA GLU A 417 -23.13 -19.46 4.56
C GLU A 417 -23.64 -20.45 3.51
N GLN A 418 -23.04 -20.43 2.33
CA GLN A 418 -23.28 -21.40 1.26
C GLN A 418 -21.99 -21.69 0.50
N GLU A 419 -21.93 -22.80 -0.24
CA GLU A 419 -20.88 -23.00 -1.23
C GLU A 419 -21.31 -22.46 -2.59
N ARG A 420 -20.42 -21.70 -3.25
CA ARG A 420 -20.63 -21.17 -4.60
C ARG A 420 -19.35 -21.18 -5.40
N GLU A 421 -19.51 -21.23 -6.73
CA GLU A 421 -18.43 -20.84 -7.62
C GLU A 421 -18.30 -19.31 -7.63
N ILE A 422 -17.08 -18.83 -7.45
CA ILE A 422 -16.74 -17.42 -7.54
C ILE A 422 -15.57 -17.21 -8.48
N ASP A 423 -15.65 -16.16 -9.29
CA ASP A 423 -14.52 -15.70 -10.09
C ASP A 423 -13.48 -15.07 -9.16
N LYS A 424 -12.26 -15.59 -9.21
CA LYS A 424 -11.10 -15.10 -8.48
C LYS A 424 -10.04 -14.63 -9.46
N LEU A 425 -9.41 -13.49 -9.16
CA LEU A 425 -8.23 -13.03 -9.87
C LEU A 425 -7.00 -13.60 -9.18
N ILE A 426 -6.35 -14.56 -9.82
CA ILE A 426 -5.21 -15.30 -9.27
C ILE A 426 -3.92 -14.69 -9.78
N PHE A 427 -2.98 -14.41 -8.89
CA PHE A 427 -1.59 -14.08 -9.20
C PHE A 427 -0.72 -15.27 -8.81
N THR A 428 -0.07 -15.92 -9.77
CA THR A 428 0.85 -17.05 -9.51
C THR A 428 2.26 -16.69 -9.99
N GLU A 429 3.29 -16.90 -9.17
CA GLU A 429 4.69 -16.79 -9.62
C GLU A 429 5.06 -17.98 -10.54
N ILE A 430 5.73 -17.68 -11.66
CA ILE A 430 6.27 -18.64 -12.62
C ILE A 430 7.73 -18.27 -12.95
N ASP A 431 8.49 -19.17 -13.58
CA ASP A 431 9.85 -18.83 -14.00
C ASP A 431 9.81 -17.72 -15.06
N ALA A 432 10.62 -16.67 -14.85
CA ALA A 432 10.64 -15.49 -15.73
C ALA A 432 11.08 -15.87 -17.16
N GLY A 433 10.42 -15.28 -18.17
CA GLY A 433 10.68 -15.57 -19.58
C GLY A 433 9.92 -16.78 -20.14
N MET A 434 9.18 -17.54 -19.31
CA MET A 434 8.32 -18.61 -19.79
C MET A 434 7.05 -18.08 -20.47
N LEU A 435 6.63 -18.75 -21.55
CA LEU A 435 5.30 -18.60 -22.13
C LEU A 435 4.38 -19.63 -21.47
N VAL A 436 3.27 -19.19 -20.87
CA VAL A 436 2.29 -20.11 -20.27
C VAL A 436 1.40 -20.69 -21.36
N ASP A 437 1.54 -21.98 -21.63
CA ASP A 437 0.70 -22.71 -22.59
C ASP A 437 -0.44 -23.52 -21.90
N GLY A 438 -1.31 -24.12 -22.70
CA GLY A 438 -2.45 -24.89 -22.20
C GLY A 438 -2.07 -26.21 -21.50
N GLN A 439 -0.84 -26.72 -21.66
CA GLN A 439 -0.37 -27.89 -20.92
C GLN A 439 0.03 -27.47 -19.50
N MET A 440 0.82 -26.40 -19.39
CA MET A 440 1.28 -25.86 -18.12
C MET A 440 0.10 -25.41 -17.23
N GLN A 441 -0.94 -24.81 -17.82
CA GLN A 441 -2.17 -24.47 -17.11
C GLN A 441 -2.83 -25.69 -16.45
N ARG A 442 -2.85 -26.83 -17.15
CA ARG A 442 -3.40 -28.09 -16.63
C ARG A 442 -2.51 -28.68 -15.53
N GLU A 443 -1.19 -28.56 -15.66
CA GLU A 443 -0.24 -29.03 -14.65
C GLU A 443 -0.32 -28.21 -13.36
N PHE A 444 -0.43 -26.87 -13.43
CA PHE A 444 -0.64 -26.03 -12.24
C PHE A 444 -1.96 -26.35 -11.55
N LYS A 445 -3.04 -26.52 -12.32
CA LYS A 445 -4.34 -26.92 -11.79
C LYS A 445 -4.26 -28.29 -11.09
N ALA A 446 -3.63 -29.28 -11.73
CA ALA A 446 -3.48 -30.63 -11.18
C ALA A 446 -2.60 -30.65 -9.92
N LYS A 447 -1.48 -29.92 -9.89
CA LYS A 447 -0.64 -29.76 -8.68
C LYS A 447 -1.40 -29.11 -7.53
N ARG A 448 -2.24 -28.11 -7.82
CA ARG A 448 -3.13 -27.48 -6.82
C ARG A 448 -4.19 -28.45 -6.32
N ASP A 449 -4.93 -29.12 -7.21
CA ASP A 449 -5.99 -30.06 -6.83
C ASP A 449 -5.43 -31.23 -6.00
N ALA A 450 -4.23 -31.70 -6.32
CA ALA A 450 -3.50 -32.68 -5.52
C ALA A 450 -3.09 -32.15 -4.14
N LYS A 451 -2.76 -30.86 -4.03
CA LYS A 451 -2.37 -30.20 -2.77
C LYS A 451 -3.57 -29.83 -1.89
N ILE A 452 -4.72 -29.50 -2.49
CA ILE A 452 -6.01 -29.28 -1.81
C ILE A 452 -6.53 -30.58 -1.19
N ASN A 453 -6.29 -31.73 -1.83
CA ASN A 453 -6.64 -33.04 -1.28
C ASN A 453 -5.70 -33.54 -0.17
N LEU A 454 -4.62 -32.82 0.15
CA LEU A 454 -3.60 -33.27 1.12
C LEU A 454 -3.40 -32.38 2.35
N THR A 455 -3.98 -31.18 2.46
CA THR A 455 -3.77 -30.35 3.66
C THR A 455 -4.85 -29.28 3.84
N GLU A 456 -5.30 -29.13 5.09
CA GLU A 456 -6.05 -27.98 5.62
C GLU A 456 -5.46 -26.65 5.12
N ILE A 457 -6.27 -25.60 4.96
CA ILE A 457 -5.90 -24.30 4.40
C ILE A 457 -4.73 -23.67 5.19
N ILE A 458 -3.48 -23.94 4.79
CA ILE A 458 -2.29 -23.28 5.35
C ILE A 458 -2.26 -21.85 4.77
N PRO A 459 -2.20 -20.79 5.60
CA PRO A 459 -2.00 -19.43 5.12
C PRO A 459 -0.77 -19.36 4.21
N ILE A 460 -0.92 -18.73 3.04
CA ILE A 460 0.14 -18.73 2.01
C ILE A 460 1.44 -18.15 2.57
N GLU A 461 1.36 -17.14 3.43
CA GLU A 461 2.51 -16.56 4.13
C GLU A 461 3.36 -17.60 4.88
N ASN A 462 2.71 -18.59 5.52
CA ASN A 462 3.38 -19.66 6.26
C ASN A 462 4.09 -20.64 5.31
N GLN A 463 3.42 -21.04 4.24
CA GLN A 463 4.02 -21.91 3.22
C GLN A 463 5.20 -21.23 2.55
N THR A 464 5.02 -19.98 2.13
CA THR A 464 6.02 -19.15 1.51
C THR A 464 7.24 -18.95 2.41
N PHE A 465 7.02 -18.67 3.69
CA PHE A 465 8.09 -18.55 4.67
C PHE A 465 8.94 -19.83 4.71
N LEU A 466 8.31 -21.00 4.79
CA LEU A 466 9.01 -22.29 4.81
C LEU A 466 9.74 -22.58 3.49
N GLU A 467 9.13 -22.28 2.34
CA GLU A 467 9.74 -22.46 1.02
C GLU A 467 10.98 -21.59 0.79
N ASN A 468 10.98 -20.37 1.35
CA ASN A 468 12.12 -19.47 1.31
C ASN A 468 13.17 -19.84 2.35
N ASN A 469 12.75 -20.21 3.56
CA ASN A 469 13.65 -20.56 4.65
C ASN A 469 14.50 -21.78 4.30
N LYS A 470 13.94 -22.82 3.67
CA LYS A 470 14.71 -24.01 3.26
C LYS A 470 15.83 -23.73 2.25
N LYS A 471 15.78 -22.59 1.55
CA LYS A 471 16.84 -22.17 0.60
C LYS A 471 17.99 -21.45 1.29
N GLN A 472 17.85 -21.06 2.55
CA GLN A 472 18.89 -20.33 3.29
C GLN A 472 20.05 -21.24 3.69
N LEU A 473 21.26 -20.67 3.70
CA LEU A 473 22.47 -21.41 4.06
C LEU A 473 22.41 -21.92 5.51
N GLY A 474 22.64 -23.22 5.67
CA GLY A 474 22.66 -23.91 6.96
C GLY A 474 21.30 -24.41 7.44
N ILE A 475 20.22 -24.25 6.66
CA ILE A 475 18.93 -24.87 6.95
C ILE A 475 18.92 -26.32 6.48
N LYS A 476 18.50 -27.22 7.37
CA LYS A 476 18.23 -28.63 7.08
C LYS A 476 16.72 -28.89 7.14
N VAL A 477 16.22 -29.79 6.30
CA VAL A 477 14.80 -30.15 6.21
C VAL A 477 14.65 -31.66 6.39
N THR A 478 13.75 -32.09 7.26
CA THR A 478 13.40 -33.50 7.46
C THR A 478 12.26 -33.93 6.55
N THR A 479 11.97 -35.24 6.50
CA THR A 479 10.89 -35.80 5.68
C THR A 479 9.50 -35.36 6.11
N SER A 480 9.31 -34.98 7.38
CA SER A 480 8.04 -34.46 7.91
C SER A 480 7.79 -32.99 7.54
N GLY A 481 8.81 -32.31 7.00
CA GLY A 481 8.77 -30.88 6.67
C GLY A 481 9.30 -29.97 7.78
N LEU A 482 9.75 -30.50 8.93
CA LEU A 482 10.47 -29.72 9.94
C LEU A 482 11.75 -29.14 9.32
N GLN A 483 11.98 -27.84 9.50
CA GLN A 483 13.23 -27.20 9.13
C GLN A 483 13.98 -26.71 10.36
N TYR A 484 15.30 -26.78 10.33
CA TYR A 484 16.10 -26.31 11.46
C TYR A 484 17.47 -25.79 11.05
N LYS A 485 18.03 -24.93 11.89
CA LYS A 485 19.41 -24.44 11.84
C LYS A 485 20.09 -24.76 13.15
N ILE A 486 21.28 -25.35 13.07
CA ILE A 486 22.12 -25.57 14.25
C ILE A 486 22.84 -24.25 14.57
N LEU A 487 22.56 -23.66 15.74
CA LEU A 487 23.25 -22.46 16.23
C LEU A 487 24.45 -22.83 17.10
N LYS A 488 24.33 -23.92 17.87
CA LYS A 488 25.38 -24.52 18.69
C LYS A 488 25.19 -26.03 18.75
N GLU A 489 26.27 -26.77 18.50
CA GLU A 489 26.27 -28.23 18.68
C GLU A 489 26.49 -28.60 20.15
N GLY A 490 25.72 -29.57 20.63
CA GLY A 490 25.91 -30.22 21.92
C GLY A 490 26.64 -31.55 21.79
N THR A 491 27.30 -31.96 22.85
CA THR A 491 28.10 -33.21 22.90
C THR A 491 27.52 -34.25 23.87
N GLY A 492 26.46 -33.92 24.61
CA GLY A 492 25.84 -34.83 25.55
C GLY A 492 24.86 -35.82 24.89
N PRO A 493 24.26 -36.73 25.69
CA PRO A 493 23.34 -37.73 25.17
C PRO A 493 22.09 -37.08 24.56
N LYS A 494 21.40 -37.84 23.71
CA LYS A 494 20.10 -37.46 23.15
C LYS A 494 18.97 -37.83 24.11
N PRO A 495 17.87 -37.05 24.16
CA PRO A 495 16.66 -37.42 24.88
C PRO A 495 16.11 -38.77 24.42
N VAL A 496 15.62 -39.58 25.36
CA VAL A 496 14.97 -40.88 25.09
C VAL A 496 13.47 -40.80 25.39
N PRO A 497 12.62 -41.64 24.76
CA PRO A 497 11.19 -41.69 25.09
C PRO A 497 10.95 -41.85 26.60
N GLY A 498 10.02 -41.08 27.16
CA GLY A 498 9.67 -41.10 28.59
C GLY A 498 10.47 -40.17 29.50
N CYS A 499 11.59 -39.59 29.03
CA CYS A 499 12.38 -38.65 29.82
C CYS A 499 11.71 -37.26 29.93
N LYS A 500 12.22 -36.42 30.83
CA LYS A 500 11.91 -34.98 30.87
C LYS A 500 13.08 -34.18 30.34
N ILE A 501 12.79 -33.14 29.57
CA ILE A 501 13.77 -32.19 29.04
C ILE A 501 13.75 -30.91 29.87
N VAL A 502 14.92 -30.31 30.05
CA VAL A 502 15.07 -28.96 30.61
C VAL A 502 15.59 -28.06 29.50
N VAL A 503 14.83 -27.02 29.15
CA VAL A 503 15.11 -26.19 27.98
C VAL A 503 14.99 -24.70 28.27
N HIS A 504 15.78 -23.91 27.55
CA HIS A 504 15.46 -22.51 27.27
C HIS A 504 14.85 -22.41 25.87
N TYR A 505 13.79 -21.62 25.75
CA TYR A 505 13.18 -21.37 24.45
C TYR A 505 12.52 -20.00 24.36
N THR A 506 12.38 -19.54 23.12
CA THR A 506 11.52 -18.44 22.72
C THR A 506 10.78 -18.84 21.44
N GLY A 507 9.44 -18.79 21.49
CA GLY A 507 8.54 -19.09 20.38
C GLY A 507 7.96 -17.82 19.78
N ALA A 508 8.06 -17.69 18.46
CA ALA A 508 7.54 -16.56 17.70
C ALA A 508 6.76 -17.01 16.45
N LEU A 509 5.84 -16.16 16.00
CA LEU A 509 5.20 -16.26 14.70
C LEU A 509 6.15 -15.77 13.58
N ILE A 510 5.85 -16.11 12.32
CA ILE A 510 6.65 -15.67 11.15
C ILE A 510 6.76 -14.14 11.01
N ASN A 511 5.84 -13.39 11.61
CA ASN A 511 5.87 -11.92 11.65
C ASN A 511 6.73 -11.36 12.81
N GLY A 512 7.43 -12.21 13.55
CA GLY A 512 8.30 -11.84 14.67
C GLY A 512 7.59 -11.64 16.01
N LYS A 513 6.25 -11.77 16.07
CA LYS A 513 5.51 -11.68 17.33
C LYS A 513 5.83 -12.88 18.22
N ILE A 514 6.51 -12.62 19.35
CA ILE A 514 6.73 -13.60 20.42
C ILE A 514 5.39 -13.95 21.06
N PHE A 515 5.12 -15.24 21.24
CA PHE A 515 3.90 -15.73 21.88
C PHE A 515 4.18 -16.50 23.18
N ASP A 516 5.38 -17.02 23.35
CA ASP A 516 5.82 -17.74 24.55
C ASP A 516 7.35 -17.69 24.68
N SER A 517 7.87 -17.59 25.91
CA SER A 517 9.30 -17.66 26.18
C SER A 517 9.58 -18.10 27.61
N SER A 518 10.53 -19.03 27.78
CA SER A 518 11.00 -19.44 29.11
C SER A 518 11.62 -18.28 29.92
N PHE A 519 12.14 -17.25 29.23
CA PHE A 519 12.76 -16.10 29.88
C PHE A 519 11.75 -15.18 30.57
N GLU A 520 10.48 -15.18 30.16
CA GLU A 520 9.43 -14.41 30.85
C GLU A 520 9.21 -14.88 32.30
N ASN A 521 9.48 -16.16 32.57
CA ASN A 521 9.37 -16.76 33.90
C ASN A 521 10.71 -16.81 34.66
N GLY A 522 11.78 -16.26 34.09
CA GLY A 522 13.10 -16.15 34.72
C GLY A 522 13.84 -17.48 34.98
N LYS A 523 13.34 -18.61 34.48
CA LYS A 523 13.94 -19.94 34.68
C LYS A 523 13.72 -20.86 33.48
N ALA A 524 14.55 -21.89 33.35
CA ALA A 524 14.36 -22.93 32.34
C ALA A 524 13.04 -23.69 32.57
N SER A 525 12.42 -24.11 31.48
CA SER A 525 11.16 -24.87 31.51
C SER A 525 11.45 -26.37 31.46
N ILE A 526 10.63 -27.15 32.17
CA ILE A 526 10.73 -28.61 32.23
C ILE A 526 9.48 -29.19 31.56
N PHE A 527 9.68 -30.03 30.55
CA PHE A 527 8.60 -30.71 29.83
C PHE A 527 8.84 -32.22 29.79
N PRO A 528 7.82 -33.07 29.97
CA PRO A 528 7.87 -34.44 29.49
C PRO A 528 8.06 -34.44 27.96
N ILE A 529 8.94 -35.28 27.43
CA ILE A 529 9.23 -35.29 25.99
C ILE A 529 8.00 -35.64 25.13
N ASN A 530 7.01 -36.32 25.71
CA ASN A 530 5.78 -36.72 25.02
C ASN A 530 4.69 -35.62 25.03
N ASP A 531 4.86 -34.58 25.85
CA ASP A 531 3.83 -33.54 26.06
C ASP A 531 4.13 -32.24 25.28
N VAL A 532 5.06 -32.29 24.33
CA VAL A 532 5.40 -31.18 23.44
C VAL A 532 4.84 -31.40 22.03
N ILE A 533 4.76 -30.32 21.24
CA ILE A 533 4.28 -30.42 19.86
C ILE A 533 5.14 -31.38 19.01
N PRO A 534 4.58 -32.04 17.98
CA PRO A 534 5.29 -33.04 17.18
C PRO A 534 6.65 -32.55 16.63
N GLY A 535 6.73 -31.28 16.18
CA GLY A 535 7.97 -30.71 15.68
C GLY A 535 9.07 -30.57 16.73
N TRP A 536 8.73 -30.33 17.99
CA TRP A 536 9.69 -30.36 19.10
C TRP A 536 10.14 -31.78 19.39
N MET A 537 9.21 -32.73 19.46
CA MET A 537 9.52 -34.14 19.73
C MET A 537 10.52 -34.69 18.69
N GLU A 538 10.30 -34.38 17.42
CA GLU A 538 11.21 -34.74 16.33
C GLU A 538 12.57 -34.04 16.46
N ALA A 539 12.59 -32.72 16.65
CA ALA A 539 13.83 -31.95 16.78
C ALA A 539 14.70 -32.46 17.96
N LEU A 540 14.08 -32.71 19.11
CA LEU A 540 14.76 -33.14 20.33
C LEU A 540 15.43 -34.50 20.19
N GLN A 541 14.86 -35.43 19.41
CA GLN A 541 15.49 -36.72 19.11
C GLN A 541 16.72 -36.57 18.19
N LEU A 542 16.85 -35.43 17.50
CA LEU A 542 18.01 -35.10 16.69
C LEU A 542 19.06 -34.28 17.48
N MET A 543 18.63 -33.59 18.54
CA MET A 543 19.48 -32.70 19.36
C MET A 543 20.23 -33.46 20.47
N ASN A 544 21.53 -33.22 20.54
CA ASN A 544 22.35 -33.63 21.68
C ASN A 544 22.17 -32.65 22.84
N LYS A 545 22.25 -33.12 24.10
CA LYS A 545 22.31 -32.21 25.26
C LYS A 545 23.41 -31.16 25.09
N GLY A 546 23.09 -29.90 25.37
CA GLY A 546 23.93 -28.72 25.18
C GLY A 546 23.76 -28.02 23.83
N SER A 547 22.93 -28.56 22.92
CA SER A 547 22.66 -27.96 21.61
C SER A 547 21.72 -26.76 21.72
N LYS A 548 21.92 -25.80 20.81
CA LYS A 548 21.00 -24.68 20.59
C LYS A 548 20.63 -24.59 19.11
N TRP A 549 19.35 -24.71 18.79
CA TRP A 549 18.85 -24.77 17.43
C TRP A 549 17.81 -23.67 17.19
N MET A 550 17.71 -23.21 15.95
CA MET A 550 16.52 -22.51 15.45
C MET A 550 15.65 -23.53 14.72
N LEU A 551 14.38 -23.66 15.12
CA LEU A 551 13.40 -24.57 14.53
C LEU A 551 12.34 -23.75 13.79
N TYR A 552 11.92 -24.25 12.63
CA TYR A 552 10.86 -23.69 11.82
C TYR A 552 9.84 -24.81 11.56
N ILE A 553 8.72 -24.72 12.25
CA ILE A 553 7.79 -25.83 12.44
C ILE A 553 6.52 -25.55 11.63
N PRO A 554 6.22 -26.33 10.57
CA PRO A 554 4.97 -26.20 9.84
C PRO A 554 3.77 -26.45 10.75
N ALA A 555 2.61 -25.90 10.40
CA ALA A 555 1.39 -26.02 11.18
C ALA A 555 1.00 -27.48 11.50
N SER A 556 1.24 -28.40 10.56
CA SER A 556 1.00 -29.85 10.70
C SER A 556 1.84 -30.51 11.80
N LEU A 557 2.98 -29.91 12.18
CA LEU A 557 3.85 -30.36 13.27
C LEU A 557 3.73 -29.47 14.53
N ALA A 558 2.76 -28.55 14.53
CA ALA A 558 2.49 -27.60 15.60
C ALA A 558 1.05 -27.79 16.11
N TYR A 559 0.20 -26.76 16.00
CA TYR A 559 -1.18 -26.76 16.50
C TYR A 559 -2.26 -26.94 15.41
N GLY A 560 -1.88 -27.11 14.13
CA GLY A 560 -2.82 -27.25 13.02
C GLY A 560 -3.84 -26.10 12.98
N THR A 561 -5.13 -26.45 12.81
CA THR A 561 -6.26 -25.52 12.87
C THR A 561 -6.59 -25.01 14.29
N GLY A 562 -5.99 -25.59 15.32
CA GLY A 562 -6.16 -25.20 16.72
C GLY A 562 -5.36 -23.96 17.11
N THR A 563 -5.60 -23.47 18.33
CA THR A 563 -4.86 -22.33 18.91
C THR A 563 -4.34 -22.69 20.30
N ALA A 564 -3.07 -22.43 20.58
CA ALA A 564 -2.54 -22.57 21.94
C ALA A 564 -3.11 -21.42 22.80
N HIS A 565 -3.98 -21.74 23.75
CA HIS A 565 -4.56 -20.80 24.72
C HIS A 565 -5.16 -19.51 24.10
N GLY A 566 -5.64 -19.57 22.85
CA GLY A 566 -6.22 -18.42 22.14
C GLY A 566 -5.21 -17.36 21.65
N LYS A 567 -3.90 -17.61 21.70
CA LYS A 567 -2.86 -16.63 21.34
C LYS A 567 -2.32 -16.76 19.91
N LEU A 568 -2.58 -17.89 19.24
CA LEU A 568 -2.05 -18.21 17.91
C LEU A 568 -3.17 -18.19 16.86
N PRO A 569 -2.95 -17.59 15.66
CA PRO A 569 -3.84 -17.80 14.52
C PRO A 569 -3.89 -19.28 14.10
N PRO A 570 -5.02 -19.79 13.57
CA PRO A 570 -5.09 -21.12 12.98
C PRO A 570 -4.04 -21.31 11.88
N ASN A 571 -3.51 -22.53 11.77
CA ASN A 571 -2.56 -22.95 10.74
C ASN A 571 -1.24 -22.16 10.72
N SER A 572 -0.80 -21.66 11.88
CA SER A 572 0.45 -20.89 12.02
C SER A 572 1.72 -21.76 11.87
N THR A 573 2.70 -21.26 11.13
CA THR A 573 4.09 -21.74 11.23
C THR A 573 4.77 -21.09 12.42
N LEU A 574 5.46 -21.91 13.22
CA LEU A 574 6.11 -21.44 14.45
C LEU A 574 7.63 -21.45 14.30
N ILE A 575 8.26 -20.40 14.81
CA ILE A 575 9.72 -20.27 14.89
C ILE A 575 10.11 -20.42 16.36
N PHE A 576 11.04 -21.33 16.65
CA PHE A 576 11.57 -21.52 18.00
C PHE A 576 13.08 -21.42 18.01
N GLU A 577 13.61 -20.54 18.86
CA GLU A 577 14.98 -20.69 19.34
C GLU A 577 14.94 -21.63 20.55
N LEU A 578 15.60 -22.79 20.47
CA LEU A 578 15.53 -23.84 21.47
C LEU A 578 16.93 -24.27 21.92
N GLU A 579 17.18 -24.25 23.22
CA GLU A 579 18.41 -24.72 23.84
C GLU A 579 18.13 -25.86 24.81
N LEU A 580 18.72 -27.04 24.56
CA LEU A 580 18.56 -28.23 25.39
C LEU A 580 19.63 -28.27 26.48
N LEU A 581 19.24 -27.97 27.71
CA LEU A 581 20.16 -27.85 28.85
C LEU A 581 20.42 -29.19 29.54
N GLN A 582 19.35 -29.92 29.86
CA GLN A 582 19.43 -31.18 30.59
C GLN A 582 18.37 -32.18 30.15
N ILE A 583 18.64 -33.45 30.44
CA ILE A 583 17.74 -34.59 30.28
C ILE A 583 17.62 -35.23 31.66
N LEU A 584 16.40 -35.33 32.17
CA LEU A 584 16.07 -35.93 33.45
C LEU A 584 15.35 -37.26 33.19
N PRO A 585 15.59 -38.29 34.00
CA PRO A 585 14.96 -39.59 33.85
C PRO A 585 13.43 -39.54 33.95
#